data_AF-A0A0H5QJB8-F1
#
_entry.id   AF-A0A0H5QJB8-F1
#
_cell.length_a   1.000
_cell.length_b   1.000
_cell.length_c   1.000
_cell.angle_alpha   90.00
_cell.angle_beta   90.00
_cell.angle_gamma   90.00
#
_symmetry.space_group_name_H-M   'P 1'
#
loop_
_entity.id
_entity.type
_entity.pdbx_description
1 polymer ?
#
loop_
_entity_poly.entity_id
_entity_poly.type
_entity_poly.pdbx_seq_one_letter_code
_entity_poly.pdbx_strand_id
1 'polypeptide(L)'
;QFGMPLFFYCSGRAAALSHDSVLGLLYKKTMRLLIPAIVGVVIFVMPTSYIGRAYRPCAAPKINNFFKYGWNFFSQQIKCSGLEWLWFLPVLFILAVINYPLFSWLQNRYDNKECRLSGGFQANDLRSYFWIVLALALSYLPGYFAGLLIVGMVINILPYIITIICVLNLDLIRRWRCLMLVSLVCNFIPSLLLAIFKSESSESSFLVSLMFFNIFYKEGYLDHVLADEYTEYRQSTVYRVSMPIQMLIMILCISACYPSSTVRVGSLYVFPLYRDPIPSLSFIIGTWNMLTLIVRWSQAFYNEELNGFLYRHGTQSTIVVYLVHWLFIEIIQVYLIRPLRLGFVSAISIVYPLAILCCLIVYTIAVYFPPFGIIFGMVTGSFSSKSNSTASSEGDSILPI
;
A
#
# COMPACT_ATOMS: atom_id res chain seq x y z
N GLN A 1 -11.94 -4.08 -2.67
CA GLN A 1 -11.12 -3.48 -3.75
C GLN A 1 -10.32 -2.27 -3.27
N PHE A 2 -10.87 -1.39 -2.41
CA PHE A 2 -10.12 -0.25 -1.83
C PHE A 2 -8.94 -0.63 -0.92
N GLY A 3 -8.87 -1.87 -0.43
CA GLY A 3 -7.82 -2.32 0.48
C GLY A 3 -6.41 -2.20 -0.11
N MET A 4 -6.21 -2.61 -1.38
CA MET A 4 -4.87 -2.58 -1.99
C MET A 4 -4.30 -1.17 -2.11
N PRO A 5 -5.03 -0.17 -2.65
CA PRO A 5 -4.58 1.23 -2.64
C PRO A 5 -4.22 1.74 -1.25
N LEU A 6 -5.05 1.45 -0.26
CA LEU A 6 -4.79 1.82 1.14
C LEU A 6 -3.49 1.19 1.66
N PHE A 7 -3.23 -0.09 1.35
CA PHE A 7 -1.98 -0.75 1.72
C PHE A 7 -0.76 -0.07 1.12
N PHE A 8 -0.78 0.27 -0.17
CA PHE A 8 0.34 0.97 -0.81
C PHE A 8 0.53 2.37 -0.23
N TYR A 9 -0.56 3.12 -0.02
CA TYR A 9 -0.50 4.42 0.64
C TYR A 9 0.08 4.34 2.06
N CYS A 10 -0.43 3.46 2.91
CA CYS A 10 0.10 3.29 4.27
C CYS A 10 1.55 2.82 4.26
N SER A 11 1.95 1.99 3.29
CA SER A 11 3.34 1.57 3.12
C SER A 11 4.25 2.72 2.73
N GLY A 12 3.76 3.67 1.92
CA GLY A 12 4.45 4.92 1.60
C GLY A 12 4.69 5.77 2.83
N ARG A 13 3.65 5.98 3.66
CA ARG A 13 3.77 6.68 4.95
C ARG A 13 4.81 6.01 5.86
N ALA A 14 4.75 4.68 5.97
CA ALA A 14 5.71 3.92 6.78
C ALA A 14 7.14 3.99 6.23
N ALA A 15 7.33 4.19 4.93
CA ALA A 15 8.65 4.36 4.33
C ALA A 15 9.29 5.71 4.68
N ALA A 16 8.50 6.76 4.87
CA ALA A 16 9.00 8.06 5.32
C ALA A 16 9.55 8.03 6.76
N LEU A 17 9.12 7.07 7.58
CA LEU A 17 9.66 6.82 8.91
C LEU A 17 11.00 6.05 8.91
N SER A 18 11.49 5.61 7.76
CA SER A 18 12.73 4.82 7.67
C SER A 18 13.90 5.67 7.17
N HIS A 19 14.88 5.90 8.05
CA HIS A 19 16.17 6.52 7.70
C HIS A 19 17.20 5.42 7.47
N ASP A 20 17.28 4.92 6.25
CA ASP A 20 18.18 3.83 5.88
C ASP A 20 19.06 4.21 4.69
N SER A 21 20.30 3.71 4.67
CA SER A 21 21.13 3.72 3.46
C SER A 21 20.52 2.80 2.40
N VAL A 22 20.92 2.94 1.12
CA VAL A 22 20.43 2.09 0.02
C VAL A 22 20.56 0.61 0.36
N LEU A 23 21.73 0.20 0.87
CA LEU A 23 22.01 -1.19 1.22
C LEU A 23 21.19 -1.64 2.43
N GLY A 24 21.03 -0.77 3.43
CA GLY A 24 20.19 -1.03 4.60
C GLY A 24 18.72 -1.21 4.23
N LEU A 25 18.21 -0.37 3.32
CA LEU A 25 16.87 -0.49 2.77
C LEU A 25 16.71 -1.82 2.03
N LEU A 26 17.61 -2.16 1.11
CA LEU A 26 17.55 -3.40 0.33
C LEU A 26 17.56 -4.63 1.23
N TYR A 27 18.43 -4.65 2.23
CA TYR A 27 18.49 -5.74 3.21
C TYR A 27 17.18 -5.85 3.99
N LYS A 28 16.73 -4.76 4.64
CA LYS A 28 15.50 -4.76 5.45
C LYS A 28 14.27 -5.12 4.63
N LYS A 29 14.13 -4.58 3.41
CA LYS A 29 12.97 -4.87 2.53
C LYS A 29 13.04 -6.30 1.98
N THR A 30 14.21 -6.82 1.65
CA THR A 30 14.37 -8.24 1.27
C THR A 30 13.92 -9.16 2.39
N MET A 31 14.41 -8.94 3.62
CA MET A 31 14.07 -9.75 4.78
C MET A 31 12.58 -9.66 5.17
N ARG A 32 11.94 -8.50 4.99
CA ARG A 32 10.54 -8.27 5.38
C ARG A 32 9.50 -8.57 4.30
N LEU A 33 9.89 -8.52 3.02
CA LEU A 33 8.95 -8.65 1.90
C LEU A 33 9.26 -9.88 1.04
N LEU A 34 10.48 -10.01 0.51
CA LEU A 34 10.81 -11.07 -0.44
C LEU A 34 10.90 -12.44 0.21
N ILE A 35 11.57 -12.56 1.36
CA ILE A 35 11.67 -13.86 2.06
C ILE A 35 10.27 -14.35 2.49
N PRO A 36 9.42 -13.54 3.16
CA PRO A 36 8.05 -13.95 3.47
C PRO A 36 7.21 -14.26 2.23
N ALA A 37 7.44 -13.60 1.10
CA ALA A 37 6.77 -13.94 -0.15
C ALA A 37 7.15 -15.32 -0.65
N ILE A 38 8.46 -15.64 -0.73
CA ILE A 38 8.95 -16.95 -1.21
C ILE A 38 8.47 -18.06 -0.28
N VAL A 39 8.68 -17.89 1.02
CA VAL A 39 8.28 -18.87 2.04
C VAL A 39 6.75 -19.02 2.06
N GLY A 40 6.02 -17.90 1.99
CA GLY A 40 4.56 -17.89 1.99
C GLY A 40 3.95 -18.55 0.74
N VAL A 41 4.60 -18.47 -0.42
CA VAL A 41 4.15 -19.19 -1.63
C VAL A 41 4.18 -20.71 -1.40
N VAL A 42 5.28 -21.21 -0.83
CA VAL A 42 5.45 -22.65 -0.57
C VAL A 42 4.54 -23.13 0.56
N ILE A 43 4.45 -22.39 1.66
CA ILE A 43 3.75 -22.81 2.88
C ILE A 43 2.26 -22.50 2.85
N PHE A 44 1.82 -21.41 2.22
CA PHE A 44 0.42 -20.98 2.25
C PHE A 44 -0.24 -21.05 0.88
N VAL A 45 0.33 -20.43 -0.15
CA VAL A 45 -0.34 -20.35 -1.48
C VAL A 45 -0.48 -21.73 -2.11
N MET A 46 0.59 -22.52 -2.16
CA MET A 46 0.54 -23.86 -2.75
C MET A 46 -0.46 -24.79 -2.03
N PRO A 47 -0.48 -24.91 -0.69
CA PRO A 47 -1.51 -25.67 0.01
C PRO A 47 -2.93 -25.15 -0.20
N THR A 48 -3.12 -23.82 -0.15
CA THR A 48 -4.43 -23.20 -0.42
C THR A 48 -4.93 -23.58 -1.80
N SER A 49 -4.07 -23.46 -2.80
CA SER A 49 -4.40 -23.86 -4.16
C SER A 49 -4.70 -25.34 -4.28
N TYR A 50 -3.96 -26.20 -3.58
CA TYR A 50 -4.19 -27.64 -3.60
C TYR A 50 -5.55 -28.01 -2.99
N ILE A 51 -5.94 -27.35 -1.89
CA ILE A 51 -7.25 -27.53 -1.25
C ILE A 51 -8.37 -27.07 -2.19
N GLY A 52 -8.20 -25.91 -2.83
CA GLY A 52 -9.15 -25.34 -3.79
C GLY A 52 -9.12 -25.93 -5.20
N ARG A 53 -8.29 -26.96 -5.46
CA ARG A 53 -7.94 -27.38 -6.84
C ARG A 53 -9.12 -27.83 -7.70
N ALA A 54 -10.20 -28.29 -7.08
CA ALA A 54 -11.41 -28.71 -7.78
C ALA A 54 -12.20 -27.54 -8.38
N TYR A 55 -11.96 -26.32 -7.90
CA TYR A 55 -12.78 -25.14 -8.22
C TYR A 55 -11.99 -23.97 -8.79
N ARG A 56 -10.67 -24.02 -8.72
CA ARG A 56 -9.79 -22.98 -9.25
C ARG A 56 -9.53 -23.22 -10.73
N PRO A 57 -9.68 -22.20 -11.60
CA PRO A 57 -9.61 -22.37 -13.05
C PRO A 57 -8.22 -22.80 -13.54
N CYS A 58 -7.16 -22.39 -12.84
CA CYS A 58 -5.77 -22.69 -13.18
C CYS A 58 -5.20 -23.93 -12.47
N ALA A 59 -5.96 -24.54 -11.55
CA ALA A 59 -5.47 -25.66 -10.76
C ALA A 59 -5.60 -26.98 -11.54
N ALA A 60 -4.78 -27.97 -11.20
CA ALA A 60 -4.85 -29.32 -11.78
C ALA A 60 -5.75 -30.24 -10.93
N PRO A 61 -7.08 -30.33 -11.18
CA PRO A 61 -8.01 -31.05 -10.31
C PRO A 61 -7.73 -32.55 -10.24
N LYS A 62 -7.12 -33.13 -11.28
CA LYS A 62 -6.86 -34.57 -11.40
C LYS A 62 -5.65 -35.05 -10.59
N ILE A 63 -4.82 -34.14 -10.07
CA ILE A 63 -3.60 -34.51 -9.33
C ILE A 63 -3.94 -34.61 -7.84
N ASN A 64 -4.01 -35.83 -7.31
CA ASN A 64 -4.32 -36.11 -5.90
C ASN A 64 -3.09 -36.30 -5.01
N ASN A 65 -1.88 -36.30 -5.57
CA ASN A 65 -0.65 -36.33 -4.78
C ASN A 65 -0.14 -34.89 -4.60
N PHE A 66 -0.01 -34.45 -3.36
CA PHE A 66 0.38 -33.08 -3.02
C PHE A 66 1.75 -32.68 -3.60
N PHE A 67 2.75 -33.56 -3.55
CA PHE A 67 4.09 -33.25 -4.08
C PHE A 67 4.11 -33.17 -5.61
N LYS A 68 3.39 -34.08 -6.29
CA LYS A 68 3.19 -34.00 -7.74
C LYS A 68 2.43 -32.72 -8.13
N TYR A 69 1.48 -32.31 -7.30
CA TYR A 69 0.77 -31.05 -7.46
C TYR A 69 1.71 -29.86 -7.28
N GLY A 70 2.59 -29.87 -6.27
CA GLY A 70 3.58 -28.81 -6.05
C GLY A 70 4.49 -28.58 -7.25
N TRP A 71 4.96 -29.66 -7.90
CA TRP A 71 5.72 -29.53 -9.15
C TRP A 71 4.89 -28.91 -10.29
N ASN A 72 3.63 -29.33 -10.45
CA ASN A 72 2.72 -28.74 -11.43
C ASN A 72 2.42 -27.25 -11.12
N PHE A 73 2.34 -26.90 -9.84
CA PHE A 73 2.08 -25.56 -9.36
C PHE A 73 3.17 -24.58 -9.84
N PHE A 74 4.44 -24.91 -9.61
CA PHE A 74 5.56 -24.04 -10.02
C PHE A 74 5.82 -24.03 -11.54
N SER A 75 5.46 -25.09 -12.26
CA SER A 75 5.72 -25.18 -13.70
C SER A 75 4.61 -24.58 -14.58
N GLN A 76 3.35 -24.78 -14.19
CA GLN A 76 2.18 -24.40 -14.99
C GLN A 76 1.28 -23.41 -14.27
N GLN A 77 0.92 -23.68 -13.02
CA GLN A 77 -0.11 -22.89 -12.36
C GLN A 77 0.32 -21.46 -12.07
N ILE A 78 1.56 -21.25 -11.61
CA ILE A 78 2.09 -19.91 -11.31
C ILE A 78 2.08 -18.99 -12.54
N LYS A 79 2.17 -19.54 -13.75
CA LYS A 79 2.06 -18.78 -15.00
C LYS A 79 0.62 -18.34 -15.28
N CYS A 80 -0.37 -19.11 -14.83
CA CYS A 80 -1.79 -18.86 -15.05
C CYS A 80 -2.41 -17.98 -13.95
N SER A 81 -2.17 -18.30 -12.68
CA SER A 81 -2.76 -17.57 -11.53
C SER A 81 -1.85 -16.49 -10.95
N GLY A 82 -0.58 -16.43 -11.35
CA GLY A 82 0.42 -15.57 -10.73
C GLY A 82 0.73 -16.01 -9.30
N LEU A 83 1.18 -15.05 -8.47
CA LEU A 83 1.50 -15.25 -7.05
C LEU A 83 0.28 -15.20 -6.13
N GLU A 84 -0.93 -15.14 -6.69
CA GLU A 84 -2.18 -14.92 -5.96
C GLU A 84 -2.08 -13.74 -4.98
N TRP A 85 -2.70 -13.78 -3.80
CA TRP A 85 -2.71 -12.60 -2.93
C TRP A 85 -1.30 -12.08 -2.60
N LEU A 86 -0.29 -12.96 -2.51
CA LEU A 86 1.10 -12.61 -2.16
C LEU A 86 1.83 -11.77 -3.21
N TRP A 87 1.26 -11.55 -4.40
CA TRP A 87 1.87 -10.72 -5.44
C TRP A 87 2.24 -9.30 -4.94
N PHE A 88 1.53 -8.79 -3.93
CA PHE A 88 1.77 -7.44 -3.45
C PHE A 88 3.12 -7.24 -2.76
N LEU A 89 3.70 -8.28 -2.11
CA LEU A 89 4.99 -8.18 -1.41
C LEU A 89 6.14 -7.84 -2.38
N PRO A 90 6.36 -8.60 -3.46
CA PRO A 90 7.39 -8.27 -4.43
C PRO A 90 7.10 -6.95 -5.15
N VAL A 91 5.83 -6.61 -5.40
CA VAL A 91 5.49 -5.30 -5.97
C VAL A 91 5.87 -4.18 -5.02
N LEU A 92 5.54 -4.28 -3.74
CA LEU A 92 5.91 -3.28 -2.74
C LEU A 92 7.43 -3.17 -2.59
N PHE A 93 8.16 -4.28 -2.68
CA PHE A 93 9.62 -4.28 -2.72
C PHE A 93 10.14 -3.48 -3.93
N ILE A 94 9.65 -3.76 -5.13
CA ILE A 94 10.04 -3.06 -6.36
C ILE A 94 9.74 -1.56 -6.24
N LEU A 95 8.54 -1.19 -5.79
CA LEU A 95 8.16 0.21 -5.61
C LEU A 95 9.03 0.90 -4.54
N ALA A 96 9.38 0.22 -3.45
CA ALA A 96 10.28 0.77 -2.45
C ALA A 96 11.68 1.07 -3.02
N VAL A 97 12.22 0.19 -3.87
CA VAL A 97 13.52 0.38 -4.51
C VAL A 97 13.48 1.50 -5.56
N ILE A 98 12.47 1.50 -6.43
CA ILE A 98 12.32 2.51 -7.50
C ILE A 98 12.14 3.91 -6.92
N ASN A 99 11.35 4.06 -5.85
CA ASN A 99 11.08 5.38 -5.27
C ASN A 99 12.16 5.84 -4.27
N TYR A 100 13.05 4.96 -3.83
CA TYR A 100 14.05 5.30 -2.81
C TYR A 100 14.89 6.54 -3.16
N PRO A 101 15.40 6.73 -4.40
CA PRO A 101 16.17 7.94 -4.72
C PRO A 101 15.37 9.24 -4.54
N LEU A 102 14.09 9.25 -4.96
CA LEU A 102 13.21 10.40 -4.77
C LEU A 102 12.97 10.63 -3.27
N PHE A 103 12.66 9.57 -2.54
CA PHE A 103 12.33 9.64 -1.10
C PHE A 103 13.52 10.11 -0.27
N SER A 104 14.71 9.56 -0.52
CA SER A 104 15.96 9.98 0.11
C SER A 104 16.25 11.47 -0.17
N TRP A 105 16.08 11.92 -1.42
CA TRP A 105 16.22 13.33 -1.76
C TRP A 105 15.22 14.24 -1.04
N LEU A 106 13.94 13.88 -1.05
CA LEU A 106 12.87 14.60 -0.35
C LEU A 106 13.15 14.73 1.14
N GLN A 107 13.54 13.62 1.78
CA GLN A 107 13.85 13.59 3.21
C GLN A 107 15.05 14.49 3.53
N ASN A 108 16.14 14.38 2.78
CA ASN A 108 17.33 15.20 3.00
C ASN A 108 17.03 16.70 2.85
N ARG A 109 16.20 17.06 1.87
CA ARG A 109 15.72 18.44 1.65
C ARG A 109 14.84 18.92 2.80
N TYR A 110 13.97 18.05 3.31
CA TYR A 110 13.06 18.38 4.40
C TYR A 110 13.81 18.53 5.73
N ASP A 111 14.73 17.61 6.04
CA ASP A 111 15.50 17.60 7.30
C ASP A 111 16.50 18.76 7.38
N ASN A 112 17.05 19.19 6.25
CA ASN A 112 17.98 20.31 6.20
C ASN A 112 17.23 21.66 6.18
N LYS A 113 17.23 22.36 7.32
CA LYS A 113 16.59 23.69 7.49
C LYS A 113 17.05 24.73 6.47
N GLU A 114 18.32 24.74 6.09
CA GLU A 114 18.84 25.70 5.09
C GLU A 114 18.24 25.41 3.72
N CYS A 115 18.21 24.13 3.32
CA CYS A 115 17.62 23.70 2.06
C CYS A 115 16.10 23.89 2.02
N ARG A 116 15.46 23.80 3.19
CA ARG A 116 14.04 24.02 3.39
C ARG A 116 13.64 25.48 3.17
N LEU A 117 14.56 26.43 3.36
CA LEU A 117 14.31 27.88 3.26
C LEU A 117 14.86 28.52 1.97
N SER A 118 15.88 27.91 1.36
CA SER A 118 16.62 28.56 0.28
C SER A 118 15.88 28.58 -1.07
N GLY A 119 14.79 27.81 -1.23
CA GLY A 119 14.21 27.50 -2.54
C GLY A 119 15.23 26.95 -3.56
N GLY A 120 14.74 26.44 -4.69
CA GLY A 120 15.57 26.22 -5.88
C GLY A 120 16.65 25.12 -5.79
N PHE A 121 17.44 25.03 -6.86
CA PHE A 121 18.41 23.96 -7.13
C PHE A 121 19.72 24.18 -6.35
N GLN A 122 20.26 23.11 -5.76
CA GLN A 122 21.59 23.11 -5.13
C GLN A 122 22.51 22.11 -5.81
N ALA A 123 23.82 22.39 -5.85
CA ALA A 123 24.81 21.51 -6.47
C ALA A 123 24.81 20.09 -5.85
N ASN A 124 24.51 19.99 -4.56
CA ASN A 124 24.42 18.71 -3.84
C ASN A 124 23.25 17.83 -4.33
N ASP A 125 22.23 18.39 -4.97
CA ASP A 125 21.11 17.61 -5.51
C ASP A 125 21.48 16.84 -6.79
N LEU A 126 22.56 17.23 -7.50
CA LEU A 126 22.92 16.65 -8.80
C LEU A 126 23.07 15.12 -8.71
N ARG A 127 23.68 14.65 -7.62
CA ARG A 127 23.82 13.21 -7.34
C ARG A 127 22.47 12.53 -7.18
N SER A 128 21.55 13.15 -6.44
CA SER A 128 20.20 12.61 -6.23
C SER A 128 19.39 12.58 -7.52
N TYR A 129 19.47 13.64 -8.35
CA TYR A 129 18.79 13.67 -9.64
C TYR A 129 19.28 12.61 -10.60
N PHE A 130 20.59 12.34 -10.65
CA PHE A 130 21.12 11.22 -11.43
C PHE A 130 20.44 9.89 -11.06
N TRP A 131 20.34 9.59 -9.76
CA TRP A 131 19.68 8.37 -9.30
C TRP A 131 18.17 8.36 -9.53
N ILE A 132 17.49 9.51 -9.41
CA ILE A 132 16.07 9.63 -9.74
C ILE A 132 15.83 9.37 -11.23
N VAL A 133 16.61 9.99 -12.11
CA VAL A 133 16.50 9.79 -13.57
C VAL A 133 16.79 8.34 -13.93
N LEU A 134 17.82 7.73 -13.33
CA LEU A 134 18.12 6.33 -13.54
C LEU A 134 16.96 5.42 -13.09
N ALA A 135 16.39 5.66 -11.92
CA ALA A 135 15.25 4.89 -11.42
C ALA A 135 14.01 5.05 -12.32
N LEU A 136 13.76 6.26 -12.83
CA LEU A 136 12.68 6.53 -13.78
C LEU A 136 12.91 5.80 -15.11
N ALA A 137 14.13 5.85 -15.65
CA ALA A 137 14.48 5.14 -16.87
C ALA A 137 14.34 3.62 -16.71
N LEU A 138 14.77 3.07 -15.58
CA LEU A 138 14.58 1.65 -15.26
C LEU A 138 13.10 1.28 -15.12
N SER A 139 12.28 2.16 -14.55
CA SER A 139 10.82 1.95 -14.46
C SER A 139 10.11 2.04 -15.82
N TYR A 140 10.73 2.68 -16.81
CA TYR A 140 10.20 2.85 -18.17
C TYR A 140 10.39 1.58 -19.02
N LEU A 141 11.52 0.88 -18.85
CA LEU A 141 11.89 -0.28 -19.68
C LEU A 141 10.79 -1.36 -19.74
N PRO A 142 10.19 -1.83 -18.62
CA PRO A 142 9.15 -2.86 -18.69
C PRO A 142 7.92 -2.42 -19.49
N GLY A 143 7.55 -1.14 -19.37
CA GLY A 143 6.44 -0.58 -20.14
C GLY A 143 6.72 -0.57 -21.63
N TYR A 144 7.93 -0.19 -22.02
CA TYR A 144 8.36 -0.14 -23.40
C TYR A 144 8.33 -1.54 -24.04
N PHE A 145 8.91 -2.53 -23.36
CA PHE A 145 8.91 -3.92 -23.84
C PHE A 145 7.51 -4.54 -23.86
N ALA A 146 6.59 -4.11 -23.00
CA ALA A 146 5.20 -4.54 -22.99
C ALA A 146 4.30 -3.80 -23.99
N GLY A 147 4.86 -2.92 -24.84
CA GLY A 147 4.10 -2.19 -25.84
C GLY A 147 3.09 -1.20 -25.26
N LEU A 148 3.33 -0.66 -24.06
CA LEU A 148 2.50 0.41 -23.52
C LEU A 148 2.56 1.64 -24.43
N LEU A 149 1.45 2.38 -24.50
CA LEU A 149 1.43 3.66 -25.20
C LEU A 149 2.40 4.63 -24.51
N ILE A 150 3.14 5.41 -25.31
CA ILE A 150 4.05 6.47 -24.83
C ILE A 150 3.31 7.38 -23.83
N VAL A 151 2.04 7.68 -24.10
CA VAL A 151 1.17 8.49 -23.22
C VAL A 151 1.09 7.92 -21.81
N GLY A 152 0.86 6.61 -21.65
CA GLY A 152 0.79 5.96 -20.34
C GLY A 152 2.12 6.04 -19.58
N MET A 153 3.25 5.96 -20.29
CA MET A 153 4.57 6.10 -19.69
C MET A 153 4.85 7.53 -19.21
N VAL A 154 4.48 8.54 -20.02
CA VAL A 154 4.59 9.95 -19.63
C VAL A 154 3.77 10.22 -18.38
N ILE A 155 2.54 9.69 -18.31
CA ILE A 155 1.67 9.84 -17.13
C ILE A 155 2.30 9.23 -15.87
N ASN A 156 3.07 8.14 -15.98
CA ASN A 156 3.77 7.55 -14.83
C ASN A 156 4.95 8.40 -14.33
N ILE A 157 5.67 9.06 -15.24
CA ILE A 157 6.82 9.93 -14.91
C ILE A 157 6.35 11.28 -14.38
N LEU A 158 5.24 11.80 -14.90
CA LEU A 158 4.71 13.13 -14.59
C LEU A 158 4.60 13.43 -13.08
N PRO A 159 4.04 12.55 -12.22
CA PRO A 159 4.04 12.75 -10.77
C PRO A 159 5.40 13.04 -10.15
N TYR A 160 6.49 12.43 -10.66
CA TYR A 160 7.83 12.64 -10.13
C TYR A 160 8.35 14.03 -10.47
N ILE A 161 8.15 14.46 -11.72
CA ILE A 161 8.52 15.79 -12.17
C ILE A 161 7.73 16.85 -11.38
N ILE A 162 6.41 16.67 -11.25
CA ILE A 162 5.57 17.58 -10.48
C ILE A 162 6.01 17.61 -9.01
N THR A 163 6.29 16.46 -8.40
CA THR A 163 6.77 16.40 -7.01
C THR A 163 8.07 17.19 -6.83
N ILE A 164 9.04 17.01 -7.74
CA ILE A 164 10.30 17.76 -7.71
C ILE A 164 10.04 19.27 -7.83
N ILE A 165 9.20 19.68 -8.79
CA ILE A 165 8.85 21.09 -8.99
C ILE A 165 8.17 21.66 -7.73
N CYS A 166 7.20 20.93 -7.14
CA CYS A 166 6.52 21.35 -5.93
C CYS A 166 7.50 21.54 -4.77
N VAL A 167 8.43 20.59 -4.56
CA VAL A 167 9.40 20.66 -3.46
C VAL A 167 10.42 21.77 -3.66
N LEU A 168 10.86 22.01 -4.90
CA LEU A 168 11.73 23.15 -5.23
C LEU A 168 11.06 24.52 -4.99
N ASN A 169 9.73 24.55 -4.99
CA ASN A 169 8.90 25.74 -4.77
C ASN A 169 8.10 25.65 -3.45
N LEU A 170 8.56 24.87 -2.47
CA LEU A 170 7.83 24.63 -1.23
C LEU A 170 7.57 25.93 -0.45
N ASP A 171 8.51 26.88 -0.50
CA ASP A 171 8.35 28.21 0.13
C ASP A 171 7.19 29.00 -0.47
N LEU A 172 7.01 28.93 -1.79
CA LEU A 172 5.87 29.53 -2.47
C LEU A 172 4.58 28.82 -2.02
N ILE A 173 4.56 27.50 -2.03
CA ILE A 173 3.38 26.71 -1.63
C ILE A 173 2.98 27.00 -0.18
N ARG A 174 3.95 27.13 0.74
CA ARG A 174 3.73 27.53 2.14
C ARG A 174 3.15 28.94 2.22
N ARG A 175 3.74 29.90 1.51
CA ARG A 175 3.28 31.30 1.48
C ARG A 175 1.82 31.41 1.02
N TRP A 176 1.43 30.63 0.01
CA TRP A 176 0.06 30.65 -0.53
C TRP A 176 -0.88 29.63 0.12
N ARG A 177 -0.40 28.84 1.09
CA ARG A 177 -1.16 27.78 1.78
C ARG A 177 -1.80 26.77 0.80
N CYS A 178 -1.11 26.45 -0.29
CA CYS A 178 -1.60 25.62 -1.39
C CYS A 178 -1.27 24.11 -1.26
N LEU A 179 -1.03 23.60 -0.05
CA LEU A 179 -0.60 22.20 0.16
C LEU A 179 -1.61 21.17 -0.35
N MET A 180 -2.91 21.49 -0.34
CA MET A 180 -3.93 20.63 -0.92
C MET A 180 -3.79 20.48 -2.44
N LEU A 181 -3.31 21.53 -3.13
CA LEU A 181 -3.05 21.47 -4.58
C LEU A 181 -1.87 20.56 -4.91
N VAL A 182 -0.92 20.37 -3.99
CA VAL A 182 0.19 19.44 -4.18
C VAL A 182 -0.33 18.01 -4.30
N SER A 183 -1.10 17.54 -3.33
CA SER A 183 -1.76 16.22 -3.38
C SER A 183 -2.61 16.04 -4.64
N LEU A 184 -3.41 17.06 -4.98
CA LEU A 184 -4.27 17.04 -6.16
C LEU A 184 -3.49 16.90 -7.48
N VAL A 185 -2.44 17.70 -7.66
CA VAL A 185 -1.70 17.80 -8.93
C VAL A 185 -0.65 16.72 -9.06
N CYS A 186 0.03 16.34 -7.96
CA CYS A 186 1.08 15.32 -7.97
C CYS A 186 0.55 13.93 -8.28
N ASN A 187 -0.59 13.54 -7.70
CA ASN A 187 -1.00 12.13 -7.70
C ASN A 187 -2.46 11.90 -8.10
N PHE A 188 -3.40 12.75 -7.65
CA PHE A 188 -4.82 12.57 -8.00
C PHE A 188 -5.07 12.76 -9.51
N ILE A 189 -4.68 13.90 -10.11
CA ILE A 189 -4.88 14.16 -11.54
C ILE A 189 -4.17 13.12 -12.42
N PRO A 190 -2.87 12.78 -12.19
CA PRO A 190 -2.22 11.72 -12.95
C PRO A 190 -2.92 10.37 -12.86
N SER A 191 -3.52 10.03 -11.71
CA SER A 191 -4.31 8.79 -11.58
C SER A 191 -5.58 8.81 -12.45
N LEU A 192 -6.26 9.96 -12.57
CA LEU A 192 -7.42 10.11 -13.47
C LEU A 192 -7.00 10.02 -14.94
N LEU A 193 -5.90 10.69 -15.32
CA LEU A 193 -5.36 10.61 -16.67
C LEU A 193 -4.97 9.17 -17.03
N LEU A 194 -4.31 8.46 -16.11
CA LEU A 194 -3.97 7.05 -16.30
C LEU A 194 -5.20 6.18 -16.51
N ALA A 195 -6.32 6.51 -15.86
CA ALA A 195 -7.59 5.79 -16.04
C ALA A 195 -8.17 5.96 -17.45
N ILE A 196 -8.03 7.16 -18.02
CA ILE A 196 -8.54 7.54 -19.34
C ILE A 196 -7.68 6.95 -20.45
N PHE A 197 -6.35 7.02 -20.30
CA PHE A 197 -5.40 6.66 -21.35
C PHE A 197 -4.83 5.23 -21.25
N LYS A 198 -5.37 4.40 -20.36
CA LYS A 198 -4.92 3.00 -20.26
C LYS A 198 -5.21 2.23 -21.55
N SER A 199 -4.30 1.33 -21.90
CA SER A 199 -4.51 0.37 -22.99
C SER A 199 -5.43 -0.76 -22.55
N GLU A 200 -6.18 -1.35 -23.49
CA GLU A 200 -7.12 -2.45 -23.24
C GLU A 200 -6.44 -3.84 -23.19
N SER A 201 -5.13 -3.94 -23.48
CA SER A 201 -4.48 -5.25 -23.49
C SER A 201 -4.37 -5.86 -22.08
N SER A 202 -4.44 -7.19 -21.99
CA SER A 202 -4.32 -7.91 -20.71
C SER A 202 -2.95 -7.69 -20.06
N GLU A 203 -1.87 -7.67 -20.85
CA GLU A 203 -0.50 -7.46 -20.37
C GLU A 203 -0.30 -6.03 -19.84
N SER A 204 -0.86 -5.03 -20.53
CA SER A 204 -0.79 -3.64 -20.07
C SER A 204 -1.58 -3.41 -18.78
N SER A 205 -2.63 -4.19 -18.53
CA SER A 205 -3.47 -4.04 -17.33
C SER A 205 -2.70 -4.25 -16.02
N PHE A 206 -1.75 -5.21 -15.99
CA PHE A 206 -0.90 -5.41 -14.82
C PHE A 206 0.03 -4.21 -14.59
N LEU A 207 0.71 -3.75 -15.64
CA LEU A 207 1.63 -2.62 -15.55
C LEU A 207 0.91 -1.32 -15.18
N VAL A 208 -0.26 -1.06 -15.74
CA VAL A 208 -1.11 0.08 -15.37
C VAL A 208 -1.51 -0.01 -13.89
N SER A 209 -1.82 -1.20 -13.38
CA SER A 209 -2.11 -1.39 -11.96
C SER A 209 -0.88 -1.08 -11.10
N LEU A 210 0.33 -1.51 -11.51
CA LEU A 210 1.58 -1.15 -10.83
C LEU A 210 1.79 0.37 -10.77
N MET A 211 1.46 1.08 -11.86
CA MET A 211 1.54 2.55 -11.90
C MET A 211 0.55 3.19 -10.91
N PHE A 212 -0.68 2.68 -10.79
CA PHE A 212 -1.62 3.14 -9.76
C PHE A 212 -1.07 2.93 -8.35
N PHE A 213 -0.53 1.74 -8.07
CA PHE A 213 0.08 1.46 -6.76
C PHE A 213 1.29 2.34 -6.46
N ASN A 214 2.09 2.64 -7.48
CA ASN A 214 3.18 3.59 -7.36
C ASN A 214 2.68 5.00 -6.98
N ILE A 215 1.58 5.46 -7.59
CA ILE A 215 0.96 6.75 -7.27
C ILE A 215 0.50 6.77 -5.81
N PHE A 216 -0.24 5.76 -5.35
CA PHE A 216 -0.69 5.69 -3.96
C PHE A 216 0.48 5.59 -2.96
N TYR A 217 1.50 4.81 -3.30
CA TYR A 217 2.72 4.67 -2.48
C TYR A 217 3.47 5.99 -2.34
N LYS A 218 3.65 6.76 -3.42
CA LYS A 218 4.27 8.08 -3.38
C LYS A 218 3.44 9.10 -2.61
N GLU A 219 2.13 9.12 -2.81
CA GLU A 219 1.26 10.02 -2.07
C GLU A 219 1.38 9.77 -0.56
N GLY A 220 1.34 8.52 -0.13
CA GLY A 220 1.53 8.18 1.28
C GLY A 220 2.85 8.71 1.84
N TYR A 221 3.93 8.59 1.08
CA TYR A 221 5.21 9.16 1.47
C TYR A 221 5.14 10.68 1.61
N LEU A 222 4.61 11.39 0.59
CA LEU A 222 4.50 12.85 0.58
C LEU A 222 3.62 13.37 1.71
N ASP A 223 2.47 12.74 1.95
CA ASP A 223 1.56 13.10 3.04
C ASP A 223 2.21 12.98 4.42
N HIS A 224 3.14 12.04 4.59
CA HIS A 224 3.89 11.90 5.83
C HIS A 224 4.98 12.98 5.95
N VAL A 225 5.76 13.20 4.90
CA VAL A 225 6.81 14.25 4.90
C VAL A 225 6.20 15.64 5.14
N LEU A 226 5.03 15.92 4.57
CA LEU A 226 4.31 17.20 4.70
C LEU A 226 3.32 17.23 5.88
N ALA A 227 3.40 16.27 6.80
CA ALA A 227 2.40 16.12 7.87
C ALA A 227 2.37 17.34 8.81
N ASP A 228 3.52 17.95 9.08
CA ASP A 228 3.63 19.13 9.95
C ASP A 228 2.91 20.33 9.32
N GLU A 229 3.15 20.60 8.04
CA GLU A 229 2.48 21.70 7.35
C GLU A 229 0.99 21.46 7.19
N TYR A 230 0.57 20.21 6.99
CA TYR A 230 -0.86 19.87 7.04
C TYR A 230 -1.46 20.12 8.42
N THR A 231 -0.71 19.92 9.49
CA THR A 231 -1.16 20.16 10.86
C THR A 231 -1.33 21.65 11.12
N GLU A 232 -0.39 22.48 10.68
CA GLU A 232 -0.50 23.94 10.73
C GLU A 232 -1.71 24.44 9.92
N TYR A 233 -1.88 23.94 8.69
CA TYR A 233 -3.02 24.30 7.84
C TYR A 233 -4.37 23.95 8.47
N ARG A 234 -4.47 22.82 9.18
CA ARG A 234 -5.70 22.40 9.89
C ARG A 234 -6.12 23.36 11.00
N GLN A 235 -5.16 24.08 11.59
CA GLN A 235 -5.47 25.05 12.63
C GLN A 235 -6.10 26.33 12.06
N SER A 236 -6.02 26.55 10.75
CA SER A 236 -6.64 27.71 10.10
C SER A 236 -8.18 27.69 10.17
N THR A 237 -8.78 28.87 10.34
CA THR A 237 -10.25 29.05 10.35
C THR A 237 -10.89 28.54 9.06
N VAL A 238 -10.25 28.79 7.91
CA VAL A 238 -10.73 28.35 6.60
C VAL A 238 -10.91 26.83 6.57
N TYR A 239 -9.92 26.08 7.06
CA TYR A 239 -10.00 24.62 7.09
C TYR A 239 -11.12 24.12 8.02
N ARG A 240 -11.24 24.70 9.23
CA ARG A 240 -12.26 24.26 10.20
C ARG A 240 -13.69 24.47 9.69
N VAL A 241 -13.93 25.56 8.97
CA VAL A 241 -15.25 25.86 8.38
C VAL A 241 -15.52 24.98 7.15
N SER A 242 -14.52 24.73 6.31
CA SER A 242 -14.71 23.96 5.07
C SER A 242 -14.76 22.45 5.28
N MET A 243 -14.14 21.93 6.34
CA MET A 243 -13.99 20.49 6.56
C MET A 243 -15.32 19.72 6.64
N PRO A 244 -16.36 20.15 7.39
CA PRO A 244 -17.63 19.41 7.44
C PRO A 244 -18.30 19.31 6.06
N ILE A 245 -18.24 20.40 5.28
CA ILE A 245 -18.76 20.45 3.91
C ILE A 245 -17.96 19.49 3.02
N GLN A 246 -16.62 19.51 3.14
CA GLN A 246 -15.75 18.59 2.41
C GLN A 246 -16.03 17.13 2.78
N MET A 247 -16.23 16.80 4.06
CA MET A 247 -16.59 15.45 4.50
C MET A 247 -17.92 14.98 3.92
N LEU A 248 -18.94 15.83 3.94
CA LEU A 248 -20.24 15.53 3.34
C LEU A 248 -20.09 15.26 1.84
N ILE A 249 -19.35 16.11 1.12
CA ILE A 249 -19.06 15.92 -0.31
C ILE A 249 -18.32 14.59 -0.54
N MET A 250 -17.30 14.27 0.27
CA MET A 250 -16.57 13.00 0.14
C MET A 250 -17.48 11.79 0.34
N ILE A 251 -18.37 11.82 1.33
CA ILE A 251 -19.34 10.73 1.58
C ILE A 251 -20.32 10.57 0.41
N LEU A 252 -20.84 11.69 -0.11
CA LEU A 252 -21.72 11.68 -1.28
C LEU A 252 -20.98 11.16 -2.53
N CYS A 253 -19.72 11.58 -2.73
CA CYS A 253 -18.87 11.09 -3.81
C CYS A 253 -18.60 9.59 -3.70
N ILE A 254 -18.27 9.07 -2.51
CA ILE A 254 -18.09 7.63 -2.29
C ILE A 254 -19.38 6.88 -2.63
N SER A 255 -20.53 7.40 -2.21
CA SER A 255 -21.85 6.81 -2.50
C SER A 255 -22.13 6.78 -4.01
N ALA A 256 -21.83 7.87 -4.71
CA ALA A 256 -21.96 7.96 -6.17
C ALA A 256 -20.95 7.08 -6.93
N CYS A 257 -19.78 6.81 -6.32
CA CYS A 257 -18.74 5.95 -6.87
C CYS A 257 -18.94 4.46 -6.52
N TYR A 258 -20.07 4.09 -5.89
CA TYR A 258 -20.38 2.70 -5.61
C TYR A 258 -20.45 1.90 -6.92
N PRO A 259 -19.71 0.78 -7.03
CA PRO A 259 -19.74 -0.03 -8.24
C PRO A 259 -21.10 -0.71 -8.38
N SER A 260 -21.97 -0.15 -9.23
CA SER A 260 -23.30 -0.69 -9.51
C SER A 260 -23.33 -1.74 -10.62
N SER A 261 -22.25 -1.86 -11.40
CA SER A 261 -22.16 -2.79 -12.54
C SER A 261 -21.12 -3.88 -12.30
N THR A 262 -21.53 -5.13 -12.52
CA THR A 262 -20.68 -6.32 -12.62
C THR A 262 -20.32 -6.65 -14.06
N VAL A 263 -20.80 -5.87 -15.03
CA VAL A 263 -20.57 -6.06 -16.46
C VAL A 263 -19.23 -5.42 -16.85
N ARG A 264 -18.42 -6.10 -17.67
CA ARG A 264 -17.11 -5.62 -18.18
C ARG A 264 -16.08 -5.27 -17.09
N VAL A 265 -16.15 -5.93 -15.95
CA VAL A 265 -15.08 -5.87 -14.96
C VAL A 265 -13.83 -6.51 -15.59
N GLY A 266 -12.72 -5.77 -15.64
CA GLY A 266 -11.44 -6.30 -16.12
C GLY A 266 -10.79 -7.21 -15.08
N SER A 267 -9.54 -6.94 -14.73
CA SER A 267 -8.84 -7.73 -13.70
C SER A 267 -9.31 -7.33 -12.29
N LEU A 268 -10.07 -8.19 -11.63
CA LEU A 268 -10.53 -8.00 -10.24
C LEU A 268 -9.39 -8.07 -9.21
N TYR A 269 -8.28 -8.75 -9.54
CA TYR A 269 -7.29 -9.19 -8.56
C TYR A 269 -6.05 -8.31 -8.44
N VAL A 270 -5.80 -7.41 -9.40
CA VAL A 270 -4.62 -6.54 -9.39
C VAL A 270 -5.04 -5.13 -9.01
N PHE A 271 -5.92 -4.49 -9.76
CA PHE A 271 -6.65 -3.27 -9.42
C PHE A 271 -7.83 -3.24 -10.39
N PRO A 272 -9.08 -2.94 -9.97
CA PRO A 272 -10.23 -3.06 -10.87
C PRO A 272 -10.13 -1.99 -11.97
N LEU A 273 -9.49 -2.35 -13.06
CA LEU A 273 -9.50 -1.62 -14.30
C LEU A 273 -10.75 -2.08 -15.04
N TYR A 274 -11.87 -1.40 -14.81
CA TYR A 274 -13.04 -1.54 -15.68
C TYR A 274 -12.62 -1.28 -17.13
N ARG A 275 -13.17 -2.00 -18.11
CA ARG A 275 -12.80 -1.69 -19.51
C ARG A 275 -13.23 -0.28 -19.89
N ASP A 276 -14.41 0.12 -19.44
CA ASP A 276 -14.96 1.43 -19.74
C ASP A 276 -14.28 2.54 -18.87
N PRO A 277 -14.00 3.74 -19.45
CA PRO A 277 -13.34 4.82 -18.74
C PRO A 277 -14.16 5.39 -17.57
N ILE A 278 -15.49 5.53 -17.72
CA ILE A 278 -16.35 6.17 -16.71
C ILE A 278 -16.35 5.38 -15.38
N PRO A 279 -16.63 4.05 -15.37
CA PRO A 279 -16.53 3.27 -14.13
C PRO A 279 -15.13 3.26 -13.53
N SER A 280 -14.08 3.33 -14.37
CA SER A 280 -12.70 3.43 -13.90
C SER A 280 -12.44 4.74 -13.16
N LEU A 281 -12.89 5.87 -13.72
CA LEU A 281 -12.79 7.18 -13.10
C LEU A 281 -13.57 7.22 -11.78
N SER A 282 -14.82 6.75 -11.76
CA SER A 282 -15.61 6.65 -10.54
C SER A 282 -14.91 5.81 -9.48
N PHE A 283 -14.33 4.66 -9.85
CA PHE A 283 -13.59 3.83 -8.91
C PHE A 283 -12.37 4.55 -8.31
N ILE A 284 -11.61 5.28 -9.12
CA ILE A 284 -10.43 6.02 -8.66
C ILE A 284 -10.83 7.19 -7.76
N ILE A 285 -11.85 7.96 -8.14
CA ILE A 285 -12.41 9.04 -7.30
C ILE A 285 -12.90 8.47 -5.97
N GLY A 286 -13.64 7.37 -5.98
CA GLY A 286 -14.09 6.67 -4.78
C GLY A 286 -12.92 6.20 -3.91
N THR A 287 -11.86 5.67 -4.53
CA THR A 287 -10.65 5.21 -3.82
C THR A 287 -9.95 6.36 -3.11
N TRP A 288 -9.75 7.49 -3.78
CA TRP A 288 -9.12 8.68 -3.20
C TRP A 288 -9.95 9.30 -2.07
N ASN A 289 -11.26 9.38 -2.24
CA ASN A 289 -12.15 9.86 -1.18
C ASN A 289 -12.14 8.92 0.02
N MET A 290 -12.20 7.60 -0.20
CA MET A 290 -12.14 6.60 0.88
C MET A 290 -10.81 6.69 1.63
N LEU A 291 -9.70 6.81 0.91
CA LEU A 291 -8.37 6.95 1.49
C LEU A 291 -8.28 8.23 2.32
N THR A 292 -8.73 9.36 1.78
CA THR A 292 -8.74 10.64 2.50
C THR A 292 -9.59 10.55 3.75
N LEU A 293 -10.79 9.96 3.67
CA LEU A 293 -11.68 9.79 4.80
C LEU A 293 -11.06 8.92 5.90
N ILE A 294 -10.51 7.75 5.54
CA ILE A 294 -9.83 6.86 6.49
C ILE A 294 -8.68 7.59 7.16
N VAL A 295 -7.83 8.27 6.40
CA VAL A 295 -6.65 8.97 6.94
C VAL A 295 -7.06 10.09 7.88
N ARG A 296 -8.05 10.91 7.51
CA ARG A 296 -8.52 12.01 8.34
C ARG A 296 -9.21 11.50 9.60
N TRP A 297 -9.98 10.43 9.49
CA TRP A 297 -10.59 9.76 10.64
C TRP A 297 -9.53 9.19 11.59
N SER A 298 -8.52 8.49 11.07
CA SER A 298 -7.39 7.99 11.85
C SER A 298 -6.61 9.12 12.52
N GLN A 299 -6.38 10.24 11.84
CA GLN A 299 -5.71 11.40 12.45
C GLN A 299 -6.55 12.13 13.49
N ALA A 300 -7.87 12.02 13.44
CA ALA A 300 -8.75 12.65 14.42
C ALA A 300 -8.87 11.80 15.71
N PHE A 301 -8.87 10.48 15.58
CA PHE A 301 -9.21 9.57 16.69
C PHE A 301 -8.11 8.58 17.07
N TYR A 302 -7.13 8.36 16.21
CA TYR A 302 -6.09 7.33 16.32
C TYR A 302 -4.69 7.88 16.00
N ASN A 303 -4.47 9.18 16.20
CA ASN A 303 -3.16 9.79 15.97
C ASN A 303 -2.16 9.42 17.07
N GLU A 304 -2.67 9.06 18.25
CA GLU A 304 -1.90 8.60 19.40
C GLU A 304 -2.14 7.11 19.63
N GLU A 305 -1.16 6.48 20.29
CA GLU A 305 -1.26 5.10 20.73
C GLU A 305 -2.34 4.97 21.81
N LEU A 306 -3.54 4.53 21.43
CA LEU A 306 -4.66 4.37 22.37
C LEU A 306 -4.35 3.40 23.52
N ASN A 307 -3.70 2.28 23.18
CA ASN A 307 -3.36 1.23 24.12
C ASN A 307 -2.18 0.43 23.57
N GLY A 308 -1.08 0.34 24.34
CA GLY A 308 0.12 -0.28 23.81
C GLY A 308 0.07 -1.79 23.63
N PHE A 309 -0.80 -2.48 24.37
CA PHE A 309 -1.08 -3.88 24.10
C PHE A 309 -1.78 -4.03 22.73
N LEU A 310 -2.86 -3.28 22.48
CA LEU A 310 -3.57 -3.32 21.19
C LEU A 310 -2.68 -2.88 20.03
N TYR A 311 -1.87 -1.85 20.21
CA TYR A 311 -0.95 -1.37 19.19
C TYR A 311 0.10 -2.42 18.84
N ARG A 312 0.75 -3.01 19.86
CA ARG A 312 1.74 -4.08 19.69
C ARG A 312 1.14 -5.29 18.97
N HIS A 313 0.02 -5.79 19.46
CA HIS A 313 -0.57 -7.01 18.90
C HIS A 313 -1.22 -6.74 17.53
N GLY A 314 -1.84 -5.57 17.33
CA GLY A 314 -2.41 -5.15 16.05
C GLY A 314 -1.35 -5.03 14.93
N THR A 315 -0.24 -4.35 15.21
CA THR A 315 0.86 -4.19 14.25
C THR A 315 1.52 -5.52 13.89
N GLN A 316 1.77 -6.39 14.88
CA GLN A 316 2.40 -7.70 14.65
C GLN A 316 1.47 -8.71 13.96
N SER A 317 0.19 -8.74 14.32
CA SER A 317 -0.78 -9.69 13.75
C SER A 317 -1.08 -9.42 12.28
N THR A 318 -0.93 -8.17 11.82
CA THR A 318 -1.29 -7.77 10.45
C THR A 318 -0.60 -8.63 9.39
N ILE A 319 0.71 -8.87 9.51
CA ILE A 319 1.45 -9.69 8.53
C ILE A 319 1.05 -11.17 8.60
N VAL A 320 0.75 -11.69 9.79
CA VAL A 320 0.31 -13.07 9.99
C VAL A 320 -1.06 -13.29 9.37
N VAL A 321 -2.03 -12.44 9.71
CA VAL A 321 -3.38 -12.46 9.12
C VAL A 321 -3.27 -12.36 7.61
N TYR A 322 -2.49 -11.41 7.11
CA TYR A 322 -2.29 -11.22 5.69
C TYR A 322 -1.73 -12.48 4.99
N LEU A 323 -0.74 -13.16 5.55
CA LEU A 323 -0.15 -14.35 4.91
C LEU A 323 -1.10 -15.56 4.91
N VAL A 324 -1.89 -15.73 5.97
CA VAL A 324 -2.61 -17.00 6.23
C VAL A 324 -4.12 -16.93 5.97
N HIS A 325 -4.76 -15.76 5.96
CA HIS A 325 -6.22 -15.65 5.87
C HIS A 325 -6.82 -16.39 4.66
N TRP A 326 -6.19 -16.33 3.48
CA TRP A 326 -6.68 -17.02 2.30
C TRP A 326 -6.69 -18.55 2.41
N LEU A 327 -5.73 -19.13 3.14
CA LEU A 327 -5.70 -20.56 3.42
C LEU A 327 -6.96 -20.98 4.18
N PHE A 328 -7.28 -20.25 5.26
CA PHE A 328 -8.46 -20.55 6.05
C PHE A 328 -9.75 -20.25 5.31
N ILE A 329 -9.82 -19.16 4.55
CA ILE A 329 -10.97 -18.87 3.68
C ILE A 329 -11.21 -20.06 2.75
N GLU A 330 -10.18 -20.58 2.08
CA GLU A 330 -10.34 -21.72 1.15
C GLU A 330 -10.76 -23.01 1.88
N ILE A 331 -10.17 -23.31 3.03
CA ILE A 331 -10.56 -24.47 3.86
C ILE A 331 -12.05 -24.38 4.23
N ILE A 332 -12.49 -23.23 4.76
CA ILE A 332 -13.87 -23.03 5.16
C ILE A 332 -14.80 -23.12 3.95
N GLN A 333 -14.41 -22.52 2.82
CA GLN A 333 -15.19 -22.57 1.58
C GLN A 333 -15.37 -24.01 1.07
N VAL A 334 -14.29 -24.79 1.01
CA VAL A 334 -14.29 -26.16 0.47
C VAL A 334 -14.99 -27.15 1.40
N TYR A 335 -14.73 -27.08 2.71
CA TYR A 335 -15.20 -28.09 3.66
C TYR A 335 -16.50 -27.74 4.38
N LEU A 336 -16.88 -26.46 4.45
CA LEU A 336 -18.09 -26.03 5.18
C LEU A 336 -19.12 -25.41 4.24
N ILE A 337 -18.76 -24.33 3.53
CA ILE A 337 -19.75 -23.53 2.77
C ILE A 337 -20.31 -24.30 1.59
N ARG A 338 -19.44 -24.90 0.76
CA ARG A 338 -19.86 -25.60 -0.46
C ARG A 338 -20.68 -26.87 -0.19
N PRO A 339 -20.30 -27.76 0.75
CA PRO A 339 -21.11 -28.94 1.06
C PRO A 339 -22.50 -28.57 1.60
N LEU A 340 -22.58 -27.52 2.41
CA LEU A 340 -23.84 -27.02 2.98
C LEU A 340 -24.64 -26.14 2.01
N ARG A 341 -24.10 -25.81 0.83
CA ARG A 341 -24.73 -24.97 -0.20
C ARG A 341 -25.26 -23.64 0.36
N LEU A 342 -24.51 -23.02 1.27
CA LEU A 342 -24.95 -21.78 1.92
C LEU A 342 -24.99 -20.62 0.92
N GLY A 343 -26.01 -19.77 1.05
CA GLY A 343 -26.13 -18.53 0.29
C GLY A 343 -25.02 -17.52 0.65
N PHE A 344 -24.80 -16.53 -0.21
CA PHE A 344 -23.69 -15.58 -0.08
C PHE A 344 -23.62 -14.86 1.28
N VAL A 345 -24.75 -14.36 1.79
CA VAL A 345 -24.81 -13.65 3.07
C VAL A 345 -24.38 -14.56 4.21
N SER A 346 -25.01 -15.73 4.33
CA SER A 346 -24.67 -16.72 5.35
C SER A 346 -23.21 -17.19 5.22
N ALA A 347 -22.73 -17.39 3.99
CA ALA A 347 -21.35 -17.78 3.74
C ALA A 347 -20.36 -16.72 4.25
N ILE A 348 -20.57 -15.43 3.96
CA ILE A 348 -19.71 -14.35 4.48
C ILE A 348 -19.78 -14.27 6.00
N SER A 349 -20.99 -14.32 6.58
CA SER A 349 -21.18 -14.26 8.03
C SER A 349 -20.49 -15.39 8.79
N ILE A 350 -20.20 -16.52 8.13
CA ILE A 350 -19.46 -17.65 8.72
C ILE A 350 -17.97 -17.56 8.39
N VAL A 351 -17.62 -17.37 7.13
CA VAL A 351 -16.23 -17.39 6.64
C VAL A 351 -15.40 -16.30 7.30
N TYR A 352 -15.94 -15.08 7.40
CA TYR A 352 -15.18 -13.96 7.94
C TYR A 352 -14.78 -14.17 9.41
N PRO A 353 -15.70 -14.36 10.37
CA PRO A 353 -15.30 -14.52 11.77
C PRO A 353 -14.46 -15.79 12.00
N LEU A 354 -14.75 -16.89 11.30
CA LEU A 354 -14.01 -18.14 11.47
C LEU A 354 -12.58 -18.02 10.91
N ALA A 355 -12.40 -17.42 9.73
CA ALA A 355 -11.07 -17.18 9.18
C ALA A 355 -10.24 -16.25 10.08
N ILE A 356 -10.85 -15.19 10.63
CA ILE A 356 -10.19 -14.29 11.58
C ILE A 356 -9.80 -15.04 12.86
N LEU A 357 -10.70 -15.85 13.42
CA LEU A 357 -10.40 -16.67 14.60
C LEU A 357 -9.21 -17.62 14.35
N CYS A 358 -9.19 -18.31 13.21
CA CYS A 358 -8.06 -19.15 12.82
C CYS A 358 -6.76 -18.36 12.66
N CYS A 359 -6.81 -17.16 12.07
CA CYS A 359 -5.64 -16.29 11.97
C CYS A 359 -5.13 -15.83 13.33
N LEU A 360 -6.03 -15.53 14.28
CA LEU A 360 -5.67 -15.16 15.66
C LEU A 360 -5.01 -16.34 16.40
N ILE A 361 -5.47 -17.57 16.16
CA ILE A 361 -4.82 -18.77 16.71
C ILE A 361 -3.40 -18.90 16.16
N VAL A 362 -3.21 -18.78 14.84
CA VAL A 362 -1.88 -18.83 14.21
C VAL A 362 -0.97 -17.72 14.72
N TYR A 363 -1.49 -16.50 14.86
CA TYR A 363 -0.76 -15.38 15.45
C TYR A 363 -0.34 -15.67 16.90
N THR A 364 -1.25 -16.21 17.71
CA THR A 364 -0.97 -16.59 19.09
C THR A 364 0.17 -17.61 19.15
N ILE A 365 0.12 -18.65 18.29
CA ILE A 365 1.20 -19.63 18.16
C ILE A 365 2.53 -18.96 17.76
N ALA A 366 2.50 -18.04 16.79
CA ALA A 366 3.70 -17.32 16.34
C ALA A 366 4.34 -16.45 17.44
N VAL A 367 3.52 -15.87 18.32
CA VAL A 367 4.00 -15.10 19.48
C VAL A 367 4.65 -16.01 20.53
N TYR A 368 4.00 -17.15 20.85
CA TYR A 368 4.48 -18.05 21.91
C TYR A 368 5.58 -19.03 21.46
N PHE A 369 5.73 -19.27 20.16
CA PHE A 369 6.73 -20.18 19.59
C PHE A 369 7.68 -19.43 18.63
N PRO A 370 8.82 -18.90 19.14
CA PRO A 370 9.75 -18.04 18.41
C PRO A 370 10.18 -18.55 17.02
N PRO A 371 10.49 -19.85 16.81
CA PRO A 371 10.89 -20.34 15.49
C PRO A 371 9.82 -20.13 14.42
N PHE A 372 8.54 -20.20 14.81
CA PHE A 372 7.42 -19.96 13.89
C PHE A 372 7.20 -18.47 13.65
N GLY A 373 7.43 -17.61 14.66
CA GLY A 373 7.41 -16.15 14.50
C GLY A 373 8.42 -15.63 13.46
N ILE A 374 9.59 -16.27 13.33
CA ILE A 374 10.61 -15.90 12.34
C ILE A 374 10.09 -15.99 10.90
N ILE A 375 9.21 -16.96 10.60
CA ILE A 375 8.59 -17.11 9.26
C ILE A 375 7.80 -15.85 8.87
N PHE A 376 7.22 -15.18 9.86
CA PHE A 376 6.45 -13.95 9.68
C PHE A 376 7.29 -12.68 9.84
N GLY A 377 8.61 -12.80 9.98
CA GLY A 377 9.51 -11.67 10.23
C GLY A 377 9.36 -11.08 11.62
N MET A 378 8.78 -11.81 12.59
CA MET A 378 8.70 -11.37 13.98
C MET A 378 10.06 -11.60 14.65
N VAL A 379 10.79 -10.51 14.92
CA VAL A 379 12.08 -10.57 15.61
C VAL A 379 11.81 -10.67 17.12
N THR A 380 12.20 -11.79 17.73
CA THR A 380 11.95 -12.12 19.13
C THR A 380 12.84 -11.37 20.14
N GLY A 381 13.72 -10.46 19.67
CA GLY A 381 14.83 -9.93 20.47
C GLY A 381 14.76 -8.47 20.95
N SER A 382 13.83 -7.62 20.51
CA SER A 382 13.97 -6.16 20.76
C SER A 382 13.03 -5.55 21.79
N PHE A 383 12.23 -6.32 22.51
CA PHE A 383 11.26 -5.75 23.48
C PHE A 383 11.35 -6.37 24.87
N SER A 384 12.58 -6.70 25.31
CA SER A 384 12.85 -6.73 26.75
C SER A 384 12.68 -5.31 27.25
N SER A 385 11.57 -5.07 27.96
CA SER A 385 11.24 -3.79 28.57
C SER A 385 12.35 -3.32 29.51
N LYS A 386 13.29 -2.52 29.00
CA LYS A 386 13.85 -1.44 29.80
C LYS A 386 12.85 -0.30 29.78
N SER A 387 11.69 -0.51 30.39
CA SER A 387 10.94 0.58 31.01
C SER A 387 11.71 0.96 32.28
N ASN A 388 12.93 1.51 32.12
CA ASN A 388 13.52 2.30 33.17
C ASN A 388 12.74 3.60 33.17
N SER A 389 11.74 3.63 34.05
CA SER A 389 11.17 4.81 34.64
C SER A 389 12.26 5.64 35.32
N THR A 390 13.10 6.31 34.53
CA THR A 390 13.69 7.58 34.95
C THR A 390 12.85 8.66 34.30
N ALA A 391 11.72 8.93 34.94
CA ALA A 391 11.08 10.24 34.89
C ALA A 391 12.12 11.25 35.39
N SER A 392 12.87 11.85 34.46
CA SER A 392 13.57 13.10 34.72
C SER A 392 12.51 14.18 34.79
N SER A 393 12.11 14.48 36.02
CA SER A 393 11.53 15.76 36.40
C SER A 393 12.58 16.87 36.19
N GLU A 394 12.63 17.40 34.97
CA GLU A 394 13.07 18.77 34.68
C GLU A 394 11.88 19.36 33.92
N GLY A 395 11.05 20.23 34.50
CA GLY A 395 11.43 21.44 35.20
C GLY A 395 11.41 22.60 34.21
N ASP A 396 10.25 22.86 33.58
CA ASP A 396 10.01 24.13 32.90
C ASP A 396 8.60 24.63 33.20
N SER A 397 8.61 25.64 34.06
CA SER A 397 7.55 26.56 34.39
C SER A 397 7.43 27.67 33.34
N ILE A 398 6.22 28.25 33.21
CA ILE A 398 5.87 29.56 32.59
C ILE A 398 5.63 29.45 31.06
N LEU A 399 4.42 29.64 30.51
CA LEU A 399 3.55 30.84 30.52
C LEU A 399 2.05 30.50 30.31
N PRO A 400 1.12 31.34 30.80
CA PRO A 400 -0.30 31.26 30.47
C PRO A 400 -0.60 32.02 29.18
N ILE A 401 -1.55 31.49 28.39
CA ILE A 401 -2.44 32.27 27.53
C ILE A 401 -3.87 31.92 27.94
#